data_AF-A0A838F8K0-F1
#
_entry.id   AF-A0A838F8K0-F1
#
_cell.length_a   1.000
_cell.length_b   1.000
_cell.length_c   1.000
_cell.angle_alpha   90.00
_cell.angle_beta   90.00
_cell.angle_gamma   90.00
#
_symmetry.space_group_name_H-M   'P 1'
#
loop_
_entity.id
_entity.type
_entity.pdbx_description
1 polymer ?
#
loop_
_entity_poly.entity_id
_entity_poly.type
_entity_poly.pdbx_seq_one_letter_code
_entity_poly.pdbx_strand_id
1 'polypeptide(L)'
;MELLSKLTPAETLMLLKPSDSRLRDLMKFTLMDLLARHVLQMPNFDKQPVQGIATLHFAYVIIGRNFKKEEPKLHEMIFLYPYYKKPNAKILFRHLIQMALKASKGEEQFKKKFLLDSPQLKPMIKIGFWQRVFGSFDHTEEGKNKSEEVIHYFNLLDKELPLLMKDNKEKADAYINSVKGNMLLLNALKFELLHLIGQEISKVEEQVEGGS
;
A
#
# COMPACT_ATOMS: atom_id res chain seq x y z
N MET A 1 -9.43 14.32 -8.98
CA MET A 1 -10.13 14.34 -7.66
C MET A 1 -9.12 14.70 -6.57
N GLU A 2 -9.34 15.77 -5.80
CA GLU A 2 -8.34 16.27 -4.84
C GLU A 2 -8.01 15.26 -3.73
N LEU A 3 -9.00 14.51 -3.24
CA LEU A 3 -8.84 13.53 -2.16
C LEU A 3 -7.76 12.47 -2.45
N LEU A 4 -7.76 11.93 -3.67
CA LEU A 4 -6.80 10.90 -4.12
C LEU A 4 -5.36 11.43 -4.26
N SER A 5 -5.18 12.75 -4.24
CA SER A 5 -3.84 13.33 -4.22
C SER A 5 -3.22 13.41 -2.81
N LYS A 6 -4.05 13.20 -1.76
CA LYS A 6 -3.70 13.33 -0.34
C LYS A 6 -3.65 11.98 0.38
N LEU A 7 -4.54 11.06 0.04
CA LEU A 7 -4.54 9.70 0.57
C LEU A 7 -3.48 8.82 -0.11
N THR A 8 -2.79 8.00 0.67
CA THR A 8 -1.99 6.88 0.16
C THR A 8 -2.89 5.75 -0.35
N PRO A 9 -2.33 4.82 -1.13
CA PRO A 9 -3.05 3.60 -1.53
C PRO A 9 -3.59 2.77 -0.36
N ALA A 10 -2.85 2.67 0.75
CA ALA A 10 -3.32 1.94 1.93
C ALA A 10 -4.50 2.67 2.62
N GLU A 11 -4.42 4.00 2.74
CA GLU A 11 -5.51 4.81 3.29
C GLU A 11 -6.76 4.80 2.38
N THR A 12 -6.58 4.88 1.06
CA THR A 12 -7.69 4.77 0.10
C THR A 12 -8.30 3.38 0.14
N LEU A 13 -7.51 2.31 0.25
CA LEU A 13 -8.07 0.97 0.42
C LEU A 13 -8.91 0.87 1.70
N MET A 14 -8.43 1.46 2.80
CA MET A 14 -9.17 1.54 4.06
C MET A 14 -10.48 2.34 3.91
N LEU A 15 -10.46 3.44 3.14
CA LEU A 15 -11.66 4.19 2.80
C LEU A 15 -12.62 3.36 1.92
N LEU A 16 -12.13 2.58 0.97
CA LEU A 16 -13.02 1.84 0.06
C LEU A 16 -13.64 0.61 0.73
N LYS A 17 -12.88 -0.06 1.60
CA LYS A 17 -13.24 -1.35 2.21
C LYS A 17 -12.80 -1.40 3.68
N PRO A 18 -13.41 -0.62 4.57
CA PRO A 18 -12.93 -0.47 5.95
C PRO A 18 -12.97 -1.79 6.75
N SER A 19 -14.00 -2.61 6.54
CA SER A 19 -14.11 -3.92 7.20
C SER A 19 -13.31 -5.02 6.49
N ASP A 20 -13.17 -4.99 5.16
CA ASP A 20 -12.53 -6.09 4.40
C ASP A 20 -11.02 -5.89 4.12
N SER A 21 -10.47 -4.74 4.46
CA SER A 21 -9.06 -4.39 4.18
C SER A 21 -8.10 -5.18 5.07
N ARG A 22 -7.64 -6.35 4.61
CA ARG A 22 -6.74 -7.20 5.41
C ARG A 22 -5.36 -6.57 5.61
N LEU A 23 -4.70 -6.87 6.73
CA LEU A 23 -3.34 -6.38 7.06
C LEU A 23 -2.37 -6.56 5.88
N ARG A 24 -2.36 -7.76 5.31
CA ARG A 24 -1.55 -8.10 4.13
C ARG A 24 -1.73 -7.09 3.00
N ASP A 25 -2.97 -6.76 2.65
CA ASP A 25 -3.26 -5.86 1.53
C ASP A 25 -2.83 -4.44 1.85
N LEU A 26 -3.07 -3.97 3.08
CA LEU A 26 -2.63 -2.66 3.54
C LEU A 26 -1.10 -2.53 3.51
N MET A 27 -0.37 -3.54 3.99
CA MET A 27 1.09 -3.60 3.96
C MET A 27 1.62 -3.66 2.53
N LYS A 28 1.00 -4.48 1.68
CA LYS A 28 1.33 -4.62 0.25
C LYS A 28 1.25 -3.27 -0.47
N PHE A 29 0.15 -2.53 -0.29
CA PHE A 29 -0.04 -1.22 -0.90
C PHE A 29 0.89 -0.16 -0.32
N THR A 30 1.14 -0.20 0.99
CA THR A 30 2.11 0.68 1.66
C THR A 30 3.51 0.49 1.06
N LEU A 31 4.00 -0.76 0.97
CA LEU A 31 5.34 -1.04 0.46
C LEU A 31 5.47 -0.70 -1.02
N MET A 32 4.47 -1.03 -1.83
CA MET A 32 4.49 -0.71 -3.25
C MET A 32 4.49 0.80 -3.49
N ASP A 33 3.75 1.57 -2.71
CA ASP A 33 3.74 3.03 -2.79
C ASP A 33 5.11 3.63 -2.44
N LEU A 34 5.77 3.13 -1.38
CA LEU A 34 7.13 3.53 -1.00
C LEU A 34 8.17 3.24 -2.11
N LEU A 35 8.02 2.12 -2.82
CA LEU A 35 8.85 1.76 -3.96
C LEU A 35 8.57 2.66 -5.17
N ALA A 36 7.29 2.91 -5.48
CA ALA A 36 6.86 3.77 -6.59
C ALA A 36 7.32 5.22 -6.41
N ARG A 37 7.31 5.73 -5.17
CA ARG A 37 7.83 7.06 -4.82
C ARG A 37 9.34 7.12 -4.67
N HIS A 38 10.06 6.01 -4.85
CA HIS A 38 11.51 5.90 -4.64
C HIS A 38 11.97 6.33 -3.23
N VAL A 39 11.12 6.13 -2.22
CA VAL A 39 11.51 6.20 -0.80
C VAL A 39 12.33 4.97 -0.43
N LEU A 40 11.91 3.80 -0.94
CA LEU A 40 12.68 2.56 -0.94
C LEU A 40 13.01 2.15 -2.37
N GLN A 41 14.02 1.29 -2.53
CA GLN A 41 14.37 0.71 -3.82
C GLN A 41 14.90 -0.73 -3.67
N MET A 42 14.82 -1.51 -4.75
CA MET A 42 15.30 -2.89 -4.83
C MET A 42 16.30 -3.05 -5.97
N PRO A 43 17.59 -2.73 -5.76
CA PRO A 43 18.58 -2.62 -6.84
C PRO A 43 18.87 -3.94 -7.55
N ASN A 44 18.66 -5.08 -6.88
CA ASN A 44 18.90 -6.42 -7.43
C ASN A 44 17.60 -7.17 -7.73
N PHE A 45 16.48 -6.46 -7.84
CA PHE A 45 15.24 -7.05 -8.34
C PHE A 45 15.28 -7.03 -9.87
N ASP A 46 15.67 -8.16 -10.45
CA ASP A 46 15.52 -8.38 -11.88
C ASP A 46 14.15 -8.97 -12.18
N LYS A 47 13.47 -8.44 -13.20
CA LYS A 47 12.22 -9.02 -13.71
C LYS A 47 12.47 -10.30 -14.50
N GLN A 48 13.72 -10.56 -14.88
CA GLN A 48 14.11 -11.79 -15.57
C GLN A 48 14.62 -12.83 -14.57
N PRO A 49 13.79 -13.81 -14.21
CA PRO A 49 14.22 -14.85 -13.30
C PRO A 49 15.19 -15.82 -13.94
N VAL A 50 16.23 -16.17 -13.20
CA VAL A 50 16.95 -17.41 -13.43
C VAL A 50 15.96 -18.55 -13.13
N GLN A 51 15.52 -19.27 -14.17
CA GLN A 51 14.54 -20.38 -14.13
C GLN A 51 13.05 -20.01 -14.02
N GLY A 52 12.61 -18.83 -14.47
CA GLY A 52 11.17 -18.56 -14.64
C GLY A 52 10.40 -18.15 -13.36
N ILE A 53 11.05 -18.10 -12.20
CA ILE A 53 10.45 -17.62 -10.93
C ILE A 53 11.13 -16.33 -10.48
N ALA A 54 10.48 -15.17 -10.63
CA ALA A 54 10.97 -13.91 -10.08
C ALA A 54 10.92 -14.02 -8.55
N THR A 55 12.09 -14.12 -7.89
CA THR A 55 12.15 -14.36 -6.45
C THR A 55 12.50 -13.07 -5.71
N LEU A 56 11.46 -12.40 -5.19
CA LEU A 56 11.64 -11.31 -4.21
C LEU A 56 12.47 -11.75 -3.00
N HIS A 57 12.48 -13.05 -2.71
CA HIS A 57 13.19 -13.65 -1.60
C HIS A 57 14.66 -13.19 -1.45
N PHE A 58 15.38 -13.04 -2.56
CA PHE A 58 16.78 -12.64 -2.58
C PHE A 58 16.99 -11.14 -2.90
N ALA A 59 15.91 -10.40 -3.16
CA ALA A 59 16.00 -8.97 -3.37
C ALA A 59 16.41 -8.28 -2.06
N TYR A 60 17.34 -7.34 -2.14
CA TYR A 60 17.64 -6.41 -1.08
C TYR A 60 16.77 -5.18 -1.24
N VAL A 61 16.27 -4.67 -0.13
CA VAL A 61 15.65 -3.36 -0.04
C VAL A 61 16.67 -2.42 0.61
N ILE A 62 16.81 -1.23 0.03
CA ILE A 62 17.66 -0.14 0.52
C ILE A 62 16.90 1.18 0.46
N ILE A 63 17.43 2.22 1.10
CA ILE A 63 16.91 3.59 0.97
C ILE A 63 16.97 4.06 -0.50
N GLY A 64 15.91 4.72 -0.94
CA GLY A 64 15.81 5.34 -2.26
C GLY A 64 16.13 6.84 -2.25
N ARG A 65 16.13 7.45 -3.43
CA ARG A 65 16.49 8.87 -3.65
C ARG A 65 15.59 9.87 -2.92
N ASN A 66 14.37 9.48 -2.55
CA ASN A 66 13.41 10.36 -1.88
C ASN A 66 13.28 10.07 -0.38
N PHE A 67 14.06 9.14 0.18
CA PHE A 67 13.96 8.74 1.60
C PHE A 67 14.04 9.92 2.59
N LYS A 68 14.91 10.91 2.32
CA LYS A 68 15.08 12.09 3.19
C LYS A 68 14.24 13.29 2.79
N LYS A 69 13.49 13.21 1.68
CA LYS A 69 12.73 14.34 1.12
C LYS A 69 11.27 14.35 1.54
N GLU A 70 10.78 13.21 1.99
CA GLU A 70 9.38 13.00 2.31
C GLU A 70 9.26 12.67 3.79
N GLU A 71 8.28 13.28 4.45
CA GLU A 71 7.95 12.94 5.83
C GLU A 71 7.17 11.62 5.83
N PRO A 72 7.62 10.59 6.57
CA PRO A 72 6.98 9.30 6.56
C PRO A 72 5.65 9.33 7.32
N LYS A 73 4.63 8.69 6.77
CA LYS A 73 3.38 8.43 7.49
C LYS A 73 3.57 7.29 8.50
N LEU A 74 2.75 7.26 9.55
CA LEU A 74 2.88 6.25 10.62
C LEU A 74 2.82 4.80 10.12
N HIS A 75 1.92 4.49 9.19
CA HIS A 75 1.84 3.16 8.59
C HIS A 75 3.02 2.81 7.69
N GLU A 76 3.77 3.79 7.19
CA GLU A 76 5.00 3.55 6.42
C GLU A 76 6.18 3.21 7.34
N MET A 77 6.15 3.69 8.58
CA MET A 77 7.26 3.52 9.54
C MET A 77 7.58 2.06 9.85
N ILE A 78 6.62 1.13 9.70
CA ILE A 78 6.90 -0.30 9.87
C ILE A 78 7.96 -0.81 8.87
N PHE A 79 8.09 -0.16 7.70
CA PHE A 79 9.11 -0.47 6.70
C PHE A 79 10.33 0.45 6.79
N LEU A 80 10.15 1.70 7.22
CA LEU A 80 11.20 2.73 7.17
C LEU A 80 12.08 2.77 8.42
N TYR A 81 11.55 2.39 9.58
CA TYR A 81 12.27 2.46 10.86
C TYR A 81 13.63 1.74 10.88
N PRO A 82 13.83 0.56 10.26
CA PRO A 82 15.14 -0.08 10.18
C PRO A 82 16.22 0.82 9.56
N TYR A 83 15.86 1.64 8.56
CA TYR A 83 16.79 2.52 7.86
C TYR A 83 17.07 3.82 8.60
N TYR A 84 16.13 4.29 9.45
CA TYR A 84 16.44 5.37 10.39
C TYR A 84 17.51 4.96 11.41
N LYS A 85 17.48 3.69 11.85
CA LYS A 85 18.51 3.14 12.75
C LYS A 85 19.83 2.85 12.06
N LYS A 86 19.77 2.34 10.83
CA LYS A 86 20.94 1.94 10.04
C LYS A 86 20.76 2.39 8.58
N PRO A 87 21.10 3.64 8.23
CA PRO A 87 20.84 4.20 6.90
C PRO A 87 21.46 3.44 5.73
N ASN A 88 22.57 2.75 5.97
CA ASN A 88 23.29 1.96 4.95
C ASN A 88 22.91 0.47 4.96
N ALA A 89 21.87 0.08 5.70
CA ALA A 89 21.45 -1.31 5.76
C ALA A 89 20.97 -1.80 4.39
N LYS A 90 21.43 -2.98 4.01
CA LYS A 90 20.85 -3.78 2.93
C LYS A 90 20.04 -4.89 3.60
N ILE A 91 18.71 -4.82 3.47
CA ILE A 91 17.81 -5.74 4.17
C ILE A 91 17.19 -6.65 3.13
N LEU A 92 17.36 -7.97 3.28
CA LEU A 92 16.65 -8.93 2.43
C LEU A 92 15.14 -8.66 2.52
N PHE A 93 14.46 -8.66 1.38
CA PHE A 93 13.05 -8.33 1.27
C PHE A 93 12.20 -9.12 2.27
N ARG A 94 12.43 -10.44 2.35
CA ARG A 94 11.76 -11.32 3.31
C ARG A 94 11.94 -10.87 4.76
N HIS A 95 13.17 -10.51 5.15
CA HIS A 95 13.44 -10.02 6.50
C HIS A 95 12.76 -8.67 6.76
N LEU A 96 12.68 -7.80 5.76
CA LEU A 96 11.93 -6.56 5.87
C LEU A 96 10.45 -6.83 6.13
N ILE A 97 9.84 -7.77 5.39
CA ILE A 97 8.44 -8.18 5.62
C ILE A 97 8.25 -8.74 7.03
N GLN A 98 9.13 -9.62 7.50
CA GLN A 98 9.07 -10.17 8.87
C GLN A 98 9.12 -9.07 9.94
N MET A 99 10.05 -8.12 9.79
CA MET A 99 10.15 -6.98 10.71
C MET A 99 8.89 -6.11 10.68
N ALA A 100 8.35 -5.86 9.48
CA ALA A 100 7.16 -5.04 9.30
C ALA A 100 5.90 -5.71 9.89
N LEU A 101 5.74 -7.03 9.71
CA LEU A 101 4.65 -7.81 10.32
C LEU A 101 4.74 -7.77 11.85
N LYS A 102 5.94 -7.94 12.42
CA LYS A 102 6.13 -7.80 13.87
C LYS A 102 5.84 -6.39 14.37
N ALA A 103 6.23 -5.37 13.61
CA ALA A 103 6.00 -3.97 13.94
C ALA A 103 4.53 -3.54 13.80
N SER A 104 3.76 -4.19 12.93
CA SER A 104 2.33 -3.89 12.73
C SER A 104 1.49 -4.21 13.97
N LYS A 105 1.94 -5.19 14.77
CA LYS A 105 1.25 -5.71 15.96
C LYS A 105 -0.17 -6.23 15.66
N GLY A 106 -0.37 -6.75 14.45
CA GLY A 106 -1.63 -7.32 13.98
C GLY A 106 -2.55 -6.30 13.31
N GLU A 107 -3.58 -6.81 12.64
CA GLU A 107 -4.44 -6.03 11.75
C GLU A 107 -5.16 -4.89 12.45
N GLU A 108 -5.82 -5.17 13.58
CA GLU A 108 -6.59 -4.18 14.32
C GLU A 108 -5.72 -3.01 14.77
N GLN A 109 -4.57 -3.34 15.35
CA GLN A 109 -3.60 -2.38 15.88
C GLN A 109 -2.99 -1.55 14.74
N PHE A 110 -2.74 -2.16 13.58
CA PHE A 110 -2.28 -1.46 12.39
C PHE A 110 -3.32 -0.46 11.87
N LYS A 111 -4.57 -0.89 11.69
CA LYS A 111 -5.67 0.00 11.28
C LYS A 111 -5.87 1.15 12.26
N LYS A 112 -6.03 0.85 13.56
CA LYS A 112 -6.38 1.85 14.58
C LYS A 112 -5.27 2.88 14.84
N LYS A 113 -4.00 2.45 14.94
CA LYS A 113 -2.91 3.36 15.34
C LYS A 113 -2.03 3.86 14.20
N PHE A 114 -1.96 3.15 13.09
CA PHE A 114 -1.06 3.55 12.00
C PHE A 114 -1.79 4.13 10.78
N LEU A 115 -3.03 3.72 10.52
CA LEU A 115 -3.83 4.27 9.42
C LEU A 115 -4.82 5.34 9.88
N LEU A 116 -5.63 5.08 10.91
CA LEU A 116 -6.70 5.99 11.34
C LEU A 116 -6.22 7.24 12.09
N ASP A 117 -4.92 7.34 12.35
CA ASP A 117 -4.32 8.59 12.84
C ASP A 117 -4.04 9.60 11.71
N SER A 118 -4.22 9.17 10.45
CA SER A 118 -4.13 10.05 9.28
C SER A 118 -5.22 11.12 9.31
N PRO A 119 -4.87 12.42 9.26
CA PRO A 119 -5.85 13.50 9.37
C PRO A 119 -6.83 13.53 8.18
N GLN A 120 -6.45 12.96 7.04
CA GLN A 120 -7.32 12.88 5.86
C GLN A 120 -8.33 11.72 5.95
N LEU A 121 -7.96 10.60 6.58
CA LEU A 121 -8.79 9.40 6.67
C LEU A 121 -9.68 9.39 7.91
N LYS A 122 -9.17 9.90 9.04
CA LYS A 122 -9.84 9.89 10.34
C LYS A 122 -11.28 10.42 10.32
N PRO A 123 -11.63 11.54 9.67
CA PRO A 123 -13.02 12.03 9.67
C PRO A 123 -13.97 11.15 8.83
N MET A 124 -13.43 10.26 7.98
CA MET A 124 -14.21 9.42 7.07
C MET A 124 -14.58 8.06 7.68
N ILE A 125 -13.96 7.67 8.79
CA ILE A 125 -14.16 6.36 9.42
C ILE A 125 -14.75 6.55 10.82
N LYS A 126 -15.89 5.93 11.08
CA LYS A 126 -16.49 5.89 12.42
C LYS A 126 -15.58 5.08 13.35
N ILE A 127 -15.29 5.63 14.54
CA ILE A 127 -14.64 4.90 15.65
C ILE A 127 -15.67 4.68 16.78
N GLY A 128 -16.49 3.63 16.69
CA GLY A 128 -17.57 3.30 17.61
C GLY A 128 -17.22 2.29 18.71
N PHE A 129 -18.15 2.07 19.64
CA PHE A 129 -18.02 1.09 20.73
C PHE A 129 -17.93 -0.35 20.21
N TRP A 130 -18.78 -0.73 19.26
CA TRP A 130 -18.81 -2.07 18.66
C TRP A 130 -17.53 -2.44 17.89
N GLN A 131 -16.78 -1.46 17.42
CA GLN A 131 -15.47 -1.67 16.78
C GLN A 131 -14.36 -2.04 17.74
N ARG A 132 -14.50 -1.74 19.04
CA ARG A 132 -13.58 -2.27 20.06
C ARG A 132 -13.86 -3.73 20.37
N VAL A 133 -15.04 -4.23 20.01
CA VAL A 133 -15.50 -5.59 20.34
C VAL A 133 -15.40 -6.52 19.13
N PHE A 134 -15.71 -6.05 17.92
CA PHE A 134 -15.75 -6.89 16.71
C PHE A 134 -14.73 -6.51 15.63
N GLY A 135 -13.94 -5.44 15.80
CA GLY A 135 -12.92 -5.03 14.84
C GLY A 135 -13.43 -4.51 13.48
N SER A 136 -14.74 -4.39 13.28
CA SER A 136 -15.38 -4.00 12.00
C SER A 136 -15.51 -2.48 11.83
N PHE A 137 -14.71 -1.88 10.95
CA PHE A 137 -14.74 -0.43 10.71
C PHE A 137 -15.87 -0.05 9.74
N ASP A 138 -16.48 1.11 10.00
CA ASP A 138 -17.59 1.65 9.21
C ASP A 138 -17.33 3.09 8.79
N HIS A 139 -18.02 3.56 7.76
CA HIS A 139 -17.93 4.94 7.31
C HIS A 139 -18.72 5.92 8.17
N THR A 140 -18.21 7.15 8.27
CA THR A 140 -19.06 8.31 8.54
C THR A 140 -19.96 8.60 7.33
N GLU A 141 -20.94 9.49 7.47
CA GLU A 141 -21.73 9.92 6.32
C GLU A 141 -20.84 10.58 5.24
N GLU A 142 -19.91 11.42 5.67
CA GLU A 142 -18.86 11.97 4.80
C GLU A 142 -18.03 10.87 4.14
N GLY A 143 -17.57 9.88 4.90
CA GLY A 143 -16.79 8.77 4.38
C GLY A 143 -17.54 7.92 3.36
N LYS A 144 -18.85 7.74 3.54
CA LYS A 144 -19.70 7.03 2.58
C LYS A 144 -19.76 7.80 1.26
N ASN A 145 -20.07 9.09 1.32
CA ASN A 145 -20.13 9.95 0.14
C ASN A 145 -18.79 9.99 -0.59
N LYS A 146 -17.67 10.12 0.15
CA LYS A 146 -16.33 10.11 -0.45
C LYS A 146 -15.92 8.77 -1.01
N SER A 147 -16.29 7.66 -0.37
CA SER A 147 -16.09 6.33 -0.93
C SER A 147 -16.83 6.16 -2.26
N GLU A 148 -18.10 6.55 -2.32
CA GLU A 148 -18.91 6.50 -3.55
C GLU A 148 -18.31 7.37 -4.67
N GLU A 149 -17.85 8.59 -4.36
CA GLU A 149 -17.12 9.45 -5.32
C GLU A 149 -15.85 8.77 -5.85
N VAL A 150 -15.03 8.16 -4.97
CA VAL A 150 -13.80 7.46 -5.37
C VAL A 150 -14.13 6.25 -6.24
N ILE A 151 -15.12 5.44 -5.87
CA ILE A 151 -15.55 4.26 -6.62
C ILE A 151 -16.01 4.68 -8.02
N HIS A 152 -16.84 5.71 -8.12
CA HIS A 152 -17.29 6.22 -9.40
C HIS A 152 -16.12 6.68 -10.27
N TYR A 153 -15.17 7.42 -9.70
CA TYR A 153 -13.99 7.89 -10.41
C TYR A 153 -13.08 6.74 -10.86
N PHE A 154 -12.83 5.75 -10.02
CA PHE A 154 -12.03 4.56 -10.39
C PHE A 154 -12.69 3.73 -11.47
N ASN A 155 -14.01 3.54 -11.42
CA ASN A 155 -14.74 2.82 -12.47
C ASN A 155 -14.64 3.53 -13.83
N LEU A 156 -14.67 4.86 -13.84
CA LEU A 156 -14.46 5.65 -15.05
C LEU A 156 -13.05 5.46 -15.59
N LEU A 157 -12.04 5.58 -14.73
CA LEU A 157 -10.64 5.38 -15.10
C LEU A 157 -10.40 3.97 -15.64
N ASP A 158 -10.89 2.93 -14.96
CA ASP A 158 -10.71 1.54 -15.37
C ASP A 158 -11.31 1.26 -16.77
N LYS A 159 -12.37 1.98 -17.15
CA LYS A 159 -12.99 1.88 -18.48
C LYS A 159 -12.21 2.65 -19.54
N GLU A 160 -11.73 3.86 -19.23
CA GLU A 160 -11.11 4.75 -20.21
C GLU A 160 -9.61 4.47 -20.43
N LEU A 161 -8.87 4.11 -19.38
CA LEU A 161 -7.41 3.98 -19.43
C LEU A 161 -6.92 3.00 -20.52
N PRO A 162 -7.51 1.79 -20.69
CA PRO A 162 -7.04 0.85 -21.71
C PRO A 162 -7.17 1.37 -23.14
N LEU A 163 -8.15 2.23 -23.41
CA LEU A 163 -8.34 2.89 -24.70
C LEU A 163 -7.34 4.03 -24.87
N LEU A 164 -7.21 4.88 -23.86
CA LEU A 164 -6.28 6.02 -23.87
C LEU A 164 -4.82 5.58 -24.00
N MET A 165 -4.41 4.48 -23.36
CA MET A 165 -3.05 3.97 -23.48
C MET A 165 -2.68 3.53 -24.91
N LYS A 166 -3.67 3.21 -25.76
CA LYS A 166 -3.47 2.88 -27.18
C LYS A 166 -3.48 4.12 -28.06
N ASP A 167 -4.45 5.00 -27.85
CA ASP A 167 -4.79 6.05 -28.82
C ASP A 167 -4.33 7.45 -28.42
N ASN A 168 -4.11 7.70 -27.13
CA ASN A 168 -3.72 9.01 -26.59
C ASN A 168 -2.92 8.89 -25.29
N LYS A 169 -1.63 8.57 -25.42
CA LYS A 169 -0.70 8.36 -24.31
C LYS A 169 -0.61 9.56 -23.36
N GLU A 170 -0.60 10.77 -23.90
CA GLU A 170 -0.47 11.99 -23.10
C GLU A 170 -1.67 12.19 -22.17
N LYS A 171 -2.89 11.92 -22.66
CA LYS A 171 -4.10 11.94 -21.83
C LYS A 171 -4.11 10.80 -20.80
N ALA A 172 -3.60 9.61 -21.17
CA ALA A 172 -3.44 8.50 -20.22
C ALA A 172 -2.48 8.87 -19.08
N ASP A 173 -1.35 9.49 -19.39
CA ASP A 173 -0.37 9.93 -18.40
C ASP A 173 -0.96 11.01 -17.47
N ALA A 174 -1.75 11.95 -18.00
CA ALA A 174 -2.46 12.94 -17.19
C ALA A 174 -3.44 12.29 -16.19
N TYR A 175 -4.17 11.27 -16.64
CA TYR A 175 -5.09 10.51 -15.78
C TYR A 175 -4.36 9.77 -14.67
N ILE A 176 -3.27 9.07 -15.00
CA ILE A 176 -2.43 8.36 -14.03
C ILE A 176 -1.86 9.34 -12.99
N ASN A 177 -1.33 10.47 -13.45
CA ASN A 177 -0.78 11.49 -12.57
C ASN A 177 -1.85 12.11 -11.64
N SER A 178 -3.12 12.16 -12.06
CA SER A 178 -4.22 12.71 -11.24
C SER A 178 -4.53 11.88 -9.99
N VAL A 179 -4.24 10.57 -10.01
CA VAL A 179 -4.46 9.66 -8.87
C VAL A 179 -3.18 9.33 -8.10
N LYS A 180 -2.01 9.77 -8.59
CA LYS A 180 -0.70 9.50 -7.98
C LYS A 180 -0.54 8.01 -7.63
N GLY A 181 -0.04 7.69 -6.44
CA GLY A 181 0.12 6.32 -5.97
C GLY A 181 -1.17 5.50 -5.98
N ASN A 182 -2.36 6.12 -5.90
CA ASN A 182 -3.64 5.40 -5.95
C ASN A 182 -3.91 4.71 -7.29
N MET A 183 -3.10 4.96 -8.34
CA MET A 183 -3.08 4.13 -9.55
C MET A 183 -2.87 2.64 -9.25
N LEU A 184 -2.21 2.30 -8.14
CA LEU A 184 -2.00 0.92 -7.71
C LEU A 184 -3.30 0.17 -7.40
N LEU A 185 -4.41 0.88 -7.17
CA LEU A 185 -5.73 0.32 -6.87
C LEU A 185 -6.61 0.13 -8.12
N LEU A 186 -6.18 0.61 -9.30
CA LEU A 186 -6.94 0.50 -10.54
C LEU A 186 -6.87 -0.93 -11.11
N ASN A 187 -8.00 -1.49 -11.51
CA ASN A 187 -8.06 -2.83 -12.08
C ASN A 187 -7.48 -2.88 -13.51
N ALA A 188 -7.53 -1.77 -14.23
CA ALA A 188 -6.95 -1.64 -15.57
C ALA A 188 -5.42 -1.77 -15.56
N LEU A 189 -4.77 -1.55 -14.41
CA LEU A 189 -3.31 -1.61 -14.27
C LEU A 189 -2.91 -2.83 -13.45
N LYS A 190 -2.33 -3.83 -14.12
CA LYS A 190 -1.78 -5.01 -13.46
C LYS A 190 -0.30 -4.83 -13.17
N PHE A 191 0.05 -4.79 -11.89
CA PHE A 191 1.43 -4.70 -11.44
C PHE A 191 1.91 -6.08 -10.96
N GLU A 192 2.75 -6.75 -11.75
CA GLU A 192 3.34 -8.04 -11.36
C GLU A 192 4.06 -7.97 -10.01
N LEU A 193 4.83 -6.90 -9.78
CA LEU A 193 5.52 -6.70 -8.50
C LEU A 193 4.55 -6.62 -7.32
N LEU A 194 3.40 -5.96 -7.47
CA LEU A 194 2.38 -5.89 -6.42
C LEU A 194 1.86 -7.29 -6.07
N HIS A 195 1.68 -8.16 -7.07
CA HIS A 195 1.29 -9.55 -6.87
C HIS A 195 2.37 -10.35 -6.12
N LEU A 196 3.63 -10.23 -6.56
CA LEU A 196 4.76 -10.90 -5.91
C LEU A 196 4.93 -10.47 -4.44
N ILE A 197 4.78 -9.17 -4.15
CA ILE A 197 4.81 -8.64 -2.78
C ILE A 197 3.72 -9.30 -1.94
N GLY A 198 2.49 -9.37 -2.46
CA GLY A 198 1.37 -10.00 -1.76
C GLY A 198 1.61 -11.49 -1.45
N GLN A 199 2.19 -12.23 -2.39
CA GLN A 199 2.55 -13.64 -2.19
C GLN A 199 3.63 -13.81 -1.12
N GLU A 200 4.68 -12.99 -1.12
CA GLU A 200 5.76 -13.11 -0.13
C GLU A 200 5.26 -12.73 1.27
N ILE A 201 4.37 -11.73 1.40
CA ILE A 201 3.75 -11.42 2.70
C ILE A 201 2.96 -12.62 3.22
N SER A 202 2.10 -13.25 2.40
CA SER A 202 1.36 -14.44 2.84
C SER A 202 2.26 -15.60 3.26
N LYS A 203 3.33 -15.88 2.50
CA LYS A 203 4.29 -16.93 2.87
C LYS A 203 4.96 -16.65 4.22
N VAL A 204 5.25 -15.38 4.52
CA VAL A 204 5.85 -15.01 5.80
C VAL A 204 4.82 -15.08 6.94
N GLU A 205 3.59 -14.62 6.71
CA GLU A 205 2.48 -14.71 7.67
C GLU A 205 2.24 -16.17 8.11
N GLU A 206 2.10 -17.10 7.15
CA GLU A 206 1.87 -18.53 7.41
C GLU A 206 2.99 -19.16 8.26
N GLN A 207 4.24 -18.73 8.06
CA GLN A 207 5.38 -19.24 8.83
C GLN A 207 5.44 -18.70 10.26
N VAL A 208 4.98 -17.47 10.47
CA VAL A 208 4.91 -16.88 11.81
C VAL A 208 3.78 -17.52 12.61
N GLU A 209 2.65 -17.84 11.97
CA GLU A 209 1.51 -18.49 12.60
C GLU A 209 1.75 -19.98 12.87
N GLY A 210 2.37 -20.71 11.93
CA GLY A 210 2.64 -22.16 12.07
C GLY A 210 3.83 -22.53 12.97
N GLY A 211 4.59 -21.54 13.46
CA GLY A 211 5.72 -21.74 14.37
C GLY A 211 5.41 -21.41 15.84
N SER A 212 4.14 -21.20 16.18
CA SER A 212 3.65 -20.87 17.54
C SER A 212 3.08 -22.08 18.26
#